data_AF-A0A9D4I8D8-F1
#
_entry.id   AF-A0A9D4I8D8-F1
#
_cell.length_a   1.000
_cell.length_b   1.000
_cell.length_c   1.000
_cell.angle_alpha   90.00
_cell.angle_beta   90.00
_cell.angle_gamma   90.00
#
_symmetry.space_group_name_H-M   'P 1'
#
loop_
_entity.id
_entity.type
_entity.pdbx_description
1 polymer ?
#
loop_
_entity_poly.entity_id
_entity_poly.type
_entity_poly.pdbx_seq_one_letter_code
_entity_poly.pdbx_strand_id
1 'polypeptide(L)'
;MDEYNFFLRGGVVFDRENQMDNPCSGWLSDVAWDNITELEKLTNFHGIITSFEQYPRDWNIWYTANEPENTALPGEWDNACNELQKMLIIRSLRPDRVSFCATSFITNNLGSRFVEPPVLDTQHVVGDSSTKTPLIFVLSQSSR
;
A
#
# COMPACT_ATOMS: atom_id res chain seq x y z
N MET A 1 -6.86 14.01 3.55
CA MET A 1 -7.92 13.43 2.69
C MET A 1 -7.34 13.01 1.35
N ASP A 2 -6.50 13.84 0.72
CA ASP A 2 -5.98 13.57 -0.62
C ASP A 2 -5.07 12.34 -0.70
N GLU A 3 -4.14 12.17 0.25
CA GLU A 3 -3.31 10.97 0.38
C GLU A 3 -4.14 9.68 0.52
N TYR A 4 -5.22 9.71 1.31
CA TYR A 4 -6.12 8.57 1.47
C TYR A 4 -6.92 8.27 0.19
N ASN A 5 -7.42 9.31 -0.49
CA ASN A 5 -8.10 9.15 -1.77
C ASN A 5 -7.16 8.58 -2.84
N PHE A 6 -5.91 9.05 -2.86
CA PHE A 6 -4.86 8.51 -3.73
C PHE A 6 -4.60 7.04 -3.41
N PHE A 7 -4.47 6.65 -2.15
CA PHE A 7 -4.29 5.25 -1.77
C PHE A 7 -5.38 4.33 -2.36
N LEU A 8 -6.64 4.77 -2.30
CA LEU A 8 -7.79 3.99 -2.78
C LEU A 8 -7.88 3.92 -4.30
N ARG A 9 -7.52 5.00 -5.01
CA ARG A 9 -7.76 5.13 -6.46
C ARG A 9 -6.52 4.89 -7.31
N GLY A 10 -5.33 5.12 -6.74
CA GLY A 10 -4.08 5.27 -7.48
C GLY A 10 -4.01 6.60 -8.25
N GLY A 11 -2.91 6.76 -8.99
CA GLY A 11 -2.73 7.86 -9.92
C GLY A 11 -3.51 7.64 -11.21
N VAL A 12 -4.28 8.65 -11.63
CA VAL A 12 -4.89 8.71 -12.96
C VAL A 12 -4.33 9.93 -13.68
N VAL A 13 -3.58 9.69 -14.75
CA VAL A 13 -3.00 10.76 -15.57
C VAL A 13 -4.07 11.30 -16.51
N PHE A 14 -4.47 12.55 -16.30
CA PHE A 14 -5.44 13.25 -17.16
C PHE A 14 -4.76 14.03 -18.30
N ASP A 15 -3.54 14.51 -18.07
CA ASP A 15 -2.77 15.30 -19.02
C ASP A 15 -1.46 14.56 -19.34
N ARG A 16 -1.56 13.66 -20.31
CA ARG A 16 -0.43 12.82 -20.74
C ARG A 16 0.55 13.56 -21.65
N GLU A 17 0.16 14.70 -22.23
CA GLU A 17 1.04 15.49 -23.11
C GLU A 17 2.09 16.27 -22.32
N ASN A 18 1.76 16.71 -21.10
CA ASN A 18 2.68 17.43 -20.22
C ASN A 18 3.32 16.56 -19.12
N GLN A 19 3.06 15.25 -19.14
CA GLN A 19 3.67 14.31 -18.20
C GLN A 19 5.18 14.21 -18.48
N MET A 20 6.00 14.23 -17.44
CA MET A 20 7.45 13.99 -17.61
C MET A 20 7.71 12.58 -18.13
N ASP A 21 8.66 12.46 -19.05
CA ASP A 21 9.12 11.17 -19.56
C ASP A 21 9.69 10.31 -18.44
N ASN A 22 9.46 9.00 -18.53
CA ASN A 22 9.96 8.04 -17.56
C ASN A 22 11.50 7.89 -17.65
N PRO A 23 12.28 8.40 -16.66
CA PRO A 23 13.74 8.29 -16.68
C PRO A 23 14.22 6.85 -16.47
N CYS A 24 13.31 5.96 -16.04
CA CYS A 24 13.58 4.58 -15.67
C CYS A 24 12.84 3.57 -16.58
N SER A 25 12.50 3.95 -17.82
CA SER A 25 11.74 3.13 -18.78
C SER A 25 12.33 1.75 -19.08
N GLY A 26 13.61 1.52 -18.78
CA GLY A 26 14.25 0.21 -18.90
C GLY A 26 13.76 -0.84 -17.90
N TRP A 27 13.11 -0.45 -16.80
CA TRP A 27 12.65 -1.39 -15.76
C TRP A 27 11.36 -0.96 -15.05
N LEU A 28 10.99 0.33 -15.09
CA LEU A 28 9.76 0.84 -14.51
C LEU A 28 8.68 0.94 -15.59
N SER A 29 7.53 0.31 -15.35
CA SER A 29 6.41 0.34 -16.29
C SER A 29 5.75 1.71 -16.36
N ASP A 30 5.14 2.03 -17.50
CA ASP A 30 4.40 3.28 -17.68
C ASP A 30 3.28 3.44 -16.66
N VAL A 31 2.60 2.35 -16.28
CA VAL A 31 1.55 2.41 -15.24
C VAL A 31 2.13 2.77 -13.87
N ALA A 32 3.29 2.22 -13.50
CA ALA A 32 3.94 2.59 -12.24
C ALA A 32 4.44 4.04 -12.30
N TRP A 33 4.95 4.47 -13.45
CA TRP A 33 5.37 5.85 -13.67
C TRP A 33 4.20 6.84 -13.60
N ASP A 34 3.05 6.53 -14.21
CA ASP A 34 1.80 7.29 -14.08
C ASP A 34 1.44 7.52 -12.61
N ASN A 35 1.55 6.47 -11.79
CA ASN A 35 1.31 6.58 -10.34
C ASN A 35 2.34 7.50 -9.65
N ILE A 36 3.62 7.44 -10.01
CA ILE A 36 4.66 8.33 -9.44
C ILE A 36 4.42 9.79 -9.85
N THR A 37 4.10 10.04 -11.12
CA THR A 37 3.85 11.41 -11.60
C THR A 37 2.60 12.04 -11.00
N GLU A 38 1.58 11.23 -10.69
CA GLU A 38 0.41 11.72 -9.95
C GLU A 38 0.69 11.84 -8.44
N LEU A 39 1.54 10.98 -7.88
CA LEU A 39 1.95 11.05 -6.47
C LEU A 39 2.70 12.36 -6.18
N GLU A 40 3.59 12.81 -7.07
CA GLU A 40 4.32 14.09 -7.02
C GLU A 40 3.40 15.31 -6.82
N LYS A 41 2.15 15.25 -7.28
CA LYS A 41 1.18 16.36 -7.15
C LYS A 41 0.67 16.53 -5.71
N LEU A 42 0.86 15.53 -4.85
CA LEU A 42 0.54 15.62 -3.44
C LEU A 42 1.61 16.43 -2.70
N THR A 43 1.19 17.27 -1.76
CA THR A 43 2.04 18.27 -1.08
C THR A 43 3.31 17.68 -0.44
N ASN A 44 3.25 16.46 0.07
CA ASN A 44 4.36 15.81 0.77
C ASN A 44 5.28 14.98 -0.14
N PHE A 45 5.02 14.96 -1.45
CA PHE A 45 5.73 14.13 -2.43
C PHE A 45 6.43 14.95 -3.51
N HIS A 46 6.48 16.28 -3.35
CA HIS A 46 7.25 17.12 -4.25
C HIS A 46 8.73 16.71 -4.26
N GLY A 47 9.30 16.51 -5.45
CA GLY A 47 10.65 16.04 -5.69
C GLY A 47 10.80 14.53 -5.84
N ILE A 48 9.73 13.74 -5.77
CA ILE A 48 9.82 12.27 -5.96
C ILE A 48 10.24 11.94 -7.38
N ILE A 49 9.75 12.65 -8.39
CA ILE A 49 10.21 12.47 -9.79
C ILE A 49 11.71 12.73 -9.89
N THR A 50 12.18 13.85 -9.33
CA THR A 50 13.61 14.21 -9.29
C THR A 50 14.45 13.15 -8.59
N SER A 51 13.91 12.50 -7.55
CA SER A 51 14.57 11.39 -6.85
C SER A 51 14.79 10.18 -7.76
N PHE A 52 13.84 9.86 -8.64
CA PHE A 52 14.00 8.79 -9.64
C PHE A 52 15.04 9.13 -10.70
N GLU A 53 15.20 10.41 -11.06
CA GLU A 53 16.26 10.87 -11.96
C GLU A 53 17.65 10.82 -11.31
N GLN A 54 17.74 11.20 -10.04
CA GLN A 54 19.02 11.25 -9.31
C GLN A 54 19.50 9.87 -8.84
N TYR A 55 18.58 9.01 -8.41
CA TYR A 55 18.89 7.70 -7.80
C TYR A 55 18.22 6.52 -8.53
N PRO A 56 18.28 6.41 -9.87
CA PRO A 56 17.54 5.39 -10.62
C PRO A 56 17.98 3.97 -10.24
N ARG A 57 19.25 3.79 -9.89
CA ARG A 57 19.80 2.50 -9.45
C ARG A 57 19.26 2.07 -8.08
N ASP A 58 19.22 2.99 -7.13
CA ASP A 58 18.78 2.68 -5.76
C ASP A 58 17.28 2.40 -5.73
N TRP A 59 16.50 3.16 -6.51
CA TRP A 59 15.09 2.87 -6.75
C TRP A 59 14.87 1.52 -7.42
N ASN A 60 15.71 1.12 -8.39
CA ASN A 60 15.61 -0.21 -9.00
C ASN A 60 15.90 -1.33 -7.99
N ILE A 61 16.93 -1.16 -7.14
CA ILE A 61 17.27 -2.12 -6.08
C ILE A 61 16.11 -2.25 -5.10
N TRP A 62 15.54 -1.13 -4.64
CA TRP A 62 14.38 -1.12 -3.76
C TRP A 62 13.16 -1.77 -4.43
N TYR A 63 12.86 -1.39 -5.68
CA TYR A 63 11.73 -1.90 -6.45
C TYR A 63 11.78 -3.42 -6.66
N THR A 64 12.98 -3.96 -6.91
CA THR A 64 13.22 -5.39 -7.16
C THR A 64 13.43 -6.21 -5.89
N ALA A 65 13.45 -5.57 -4.71
CA ALA A 65 13.52 -6.29 -3.44
C ALA A 65 12.29 -7.21 -3.26
N ASN A 66 12.50 -8.33 -2.55
CA ASN A 66 11.40 -9.26 -2.25
C ASN A 66 10.37 -8.62 -1.30
N GLU A 67 10.88 -7.84 -0.34
CA GLU A 67 10.08 -7.21 0.73
C GLU A 67 10.43 -5.72 0.83
N PRO A 68 10.11 -4.92 -0.20
CA PRO A 68 10.46 -3.50 -0.27
C PRO A 68 9.91 -2.70 0.90
N GLU A 69 8.77 -3.10 1.46
CA GLU A 69 8.16 -2.47 2.64
C GLU A 69 9.02 -2.54 3.91
N ASN A 70 9.97 -3.48 3.97
CA ASN A 70 10.91 -3.66 5.08
C ASN A 70 12.29 -3.06 4.77
N THR A 71 12.45 -2.43 3.60
CA THR A 71 13.71 -1.81 3.18
C THR A 71 13.60 -0.30 3.21
N ALA A 72 14.68 0.37 3.62
CA ALA A 72 14.72 1.83 3.66
C ALA A 72 14.50 2.41 2.25
N LEU A 73 13.64 3.43 2.17
CA LEU A 73 13.42 4.14 0.91
C LEU A 73 14.69 4.86 0.43
N PRO A 74 14.95 4.95 -0.88
CA PRO A 74 16.11 5.65 -1.42
C PRO A 74 16.17 7.13 -1.03
N GLY A 75 17.39 7.65 -0.85
CA GLY A 75 17.65 9.06 -0.57
C GLY A 75 17.06 9.53 0.76
N GLU A 76 16.34 10.65 0.74
CA GLU A 76 15.73 11.25 1.94
C GLU A 76 14.33 10.73 2.27
N TRP A 77 13.72 9.96 1.36
CA TRP A 77 12.32 9.53 1.44
C TRP A 77 12.04 8.65 2.65
N ASP A 78 13.02 7.91 3.16
CA ASP A 78 12.82 7.08 4.35
C ASP A 78 12.56 7.90 5.62
N ASN A 79 13.17 9.10 5.70
CA ASN A 79 13.01 10.03 6.81
C ASN A 79 11.90 11.05 6.55
N ALA A 80 11.65 11.41 5.29
CA ALA A 80 10.63 12.38 4.91
C ALA A 80 9.21 11.80 5.00
N CYS A 81 9.04 10.49 4.78
CA CYS A 81 7.74 9.84 4.78
C CYS A 81 7.35 9.23 6.14
N ASN A 82 6.12 9.51 6.57
CA ASN A 82 5.46 8.71 7.61
C ASN A 82 4.97 7.36 7.06
N GLU A 83 4.45 6.49 7.93
CA GLU A 83 4.03 5.13 7.59
C GLU A 83 2.98 5.07 6.45
N LEU A 84 1.97 5.96 6.46
CA LEU A 84 0.98 6.05 5.40
C LEU A 84 1.62 6.47 4.07
N GLN A 85 2.54 7.44 4.11
CA GLN A 85 3.22 7.95 2.93
C GLN A 85 4.15 6.91 2.30
N LYS A 86 4.87 6.14 3.11
CA LYS A 86 5.66 4.98 2.63
C LYS A 86 4.75 3.97 1.94
N MET A 87 3.56 3.72 2.51
CA MET A 87 2.57 2.84 1.92
C MET A 87 2.02 3.37 0.58
N LEU A 88 1.94 4.69 0.36
CA LEU A 88 1.58 5.25 -0.96
C LEU A 88 2.64 4.96 -2.02
N ILE A 89 3.93 5.09 -1.69
CA ILE A 89 5.04 4.77 -2.59
C ILE A 89 4.98 3.29 -2.99
N ILE A 90 4.78 2.40 -2.01
CA ILE A 90 4.62 0.97 -2.24
C ILE A 90 3.37 0.69 -3.08
N ARG A 91 2.25 1.38 -2.83
CA ARG A 91 1.04 1.24 -3.64
C ARG A 91 1.25 1.65 -5.10
N SER A 92 2.05 2.67 -5.35
CA SER A 92 2.38 3.16 -6.69
C SER A 92 3.30 2.22 -7.46
N LEU A 93 4.24 1.55 -6.77
CA LEU A 93 5.30 0.76 -7.41
C LEU A 93 5.09 -0.75 -7.30
N ARG A 94 4.70 -1.24 -6.12
CA ARG A 94 4.58 -2.66 -5.74
C ARG A 94 3.20 -2.94 -5.12
N PRO A 95 2.12 -2.87 -5.92
CA PRO A 95 0.75 -3.06 -5.44
C PRO A 95 0.53 -4.45 -4.79
N ASP A 96 1.33 -5.44 -5.16
CA ASP A 96 1.33 -6.79 -4.58
C ASP A 96 1.73 -6.81 -3.09
N ARG A 97 2.51 -5.81 -2.63
CA ARG A 97 2.98 -5.72 -1.23
C ARG A 97 2.11 -4.85 -0.33
N VAL A 98 1.07 -4.22 -0.88
CA VAL A 98 0.22 -3.26 -0.15
C VAL A 98 -0.54 -3.90 1.01
N SER A 99 -0.96 -5.15 0.87
CA SER A 99 -1.64 -5.88 1.95
C SER A 99 -0.76 -6.01 3.20
N PHE A 100 0.53 -6.33 3.03
CA PHE A 100 1.49 -6.43 4.13
C PHE A 100 1.73 -5.06 4.80
N CYS A 101 1.80 -4.00 4.00
CA CYS A 101 1.90 -2.63 4.51
C CYS A 101 0.67 -2.25 5.33
N ALA A 102 -0.53 -2.52 4.83
CA ALA A 102 -1.78 -2.23 5.50
C ALA A 102 -1.91 -3.03 6.82
N THR A 103 -1.52 -4.30 6.81
CA THR A 103 -1.47 -5.13 8.02
C THR A 103 -0.54 -4.54 9.07
N SER A 104 0.66 -4.11 8.66
CA SER A 104 1.64 -3.49 9.56
C SER A 104 1.13 -2.16 10.12
N PHE A 105 0.56 -1.31 9.26
CA PHE A 105 -0.05 -0.05 9.65
C PHE A 105 -1.18 -0.23 10.68
N ILE A 106 -2.09 -1.18 10.44
CA ILE A 106 -3.18 -1.49 11.39
C ILE A 106 -2.61 -2.03 12.69
N THR A 107 -1.60 -2.90 12.64
CA THR A 107 -0.94 -3.45 13.82
C THR A 107 -0.28 -2.36 14.67
N ASN A 108 0.42 -1.42 14.03
CA ASN A 108 1.14 -0.35 14.71
C ASN A 108 0.19 0.70 15.32
N ASN A 109 -0.96 0.94 14.70
CA ASN A 109 -1.90 1.99 15.14
C ASN A 109 -3.05 1.49 16.03
N LEU A 110 -3.54 0.26 15.80
CA LEU A 110 -4.70 -0.32 16.51
C LEU A 110 -4.34 -1.59 17.31
N GLY A 111 -3.27 -2.27 16.96
CA GLY A 111 -2.79 -3.51 17.60
C GLY A 111 -3.08 -4.77 16.78
N SER A 112 -2.31 -5.84 17.04
CA SER A 112 -2.33 -7.07 16.24
C SER A 112 -3.70 -7.79 16.22
N ARG A 113 -4.51 -7.62 17.29
CA ARG A 113 -5.88 -8.16 17.39
C ARG A 113 -6.81 -7.74 16.25
N PHE A 114 -6.49 -6.66 15.52
CA PHE A 114 -7.29 -6.15 14.41
C PHE A 114 -6.91 -6.73 13.04
N VAL A 115 -5.82 -7.50 12.97
CA VAL A 115 -5.37 -8.22 11.76
C VAL A 115 -5.33 -9.73 11.96
N GLU A 116 -5.30 -10.19 13.21
CA GLU A 116 -5.37 -11.60 13.57
C GLU A 116 -6.83 -12.10 13.51
N PRO A 117 -7.09 -13.25 12.88
CA PRO A 117 -8.42 -13.84 12.91
C PRO A 117 -8.78 -14.22 14.37
N PRO A 118 -9.97 -13.85 14.86
CA PRO A 118 -10.39 -14.23 16.19
C PRO A 118 -10.53 -15.75 16.30
N VAL A 119 -10.18 -16.30 17.45
CA VAL A 119 -10.46 -17.70 17.76
C VAL A 119 -11.97 -17.88 17.81
N LEU A 120 -12.51 -18.78 16.99
CA LEU A 120 -13.93 -19.10 17.00
C LEU A 120 -14.27 -19.86 18.28
N ASP A 121 -14.94 -19.20 19.21
CA ASP A 121 -15.56 -19.83 20.36
C ASP A 121 -17.06 -20.04 20.10
N THR A 122 -17.42 -21.26 19.73
CA THR A 122 -18.81 -21.62 19.44
C THR A 122 -19.70 -21.58 20.68
N GLN A 123 -19.16 -21.80 21.88
CA GLN A 123 -19.95 -21.73 23.12
C GLN A 123 -20.31 -20.28 23.43
N HIS A 124 -19.35 -19.36 23.31
CA HIS A 124 -19.60 -17.94 23.45
C HIS A 124 -20.63 -17.43 22.42
N VAL A 125 -20.46 -17.81 21.15
CA VAL A 125 -21.37 -17.40 20.07
C VAL A 125 -22.80 -17.93 20.29
N VAL A 126 -22.96 -19.16 20.79
CA VAL A 126 -24.28 -19.70 21.15
C VAL A 126 -24.88 -18.98 22.37
N GLY A 127 -24.06 -18.64 23.36
CA GLY A 127 -24.49 -17.85 24.53
C GLY A 127 -25.03 -16.47 24.17
N ASP A 128 -24.44 -15.80 23.19
CA ASP A 128 -24.89 -14.49 22.69
C ASP A 128 -26.09 -14.56 21.72
N SER A 129 -26.50 -15.76 21.32
CA SER A 129 -27.62 -15.95 20.39
C SER A 129 -28.98 -15.84 21.07
N SER A 130 -30.02 -15.54 20.29
CA SER A 130 -31.40 -15.49 20.78
C SER A 130 -32.38 -15.97 19.73
N THR A 131 -33.65 -16.16 20.10
CA THR A 131 -34.72 -16.48 19.14
C THR A 131 -34.93 -15.40 18.07
N LYS A 132 -34.35 -14.21 18.26
CA LYS A 132 -34.39 -13.09 17.31
C LYS A 132 -33.03 -12.83 16.64
N THR A 133 -31.98 -13.55 17.03
CA THR A 133 -30.61 -13.38 16.52
C THR A 133 -30.09 -14.72 16.01
N PRO A 134 -30.33 -15.06 14.73
CA PRO A 134 -29.95 -16.35 14.18
C PRO A 134 -28.43 -16.47 14.02
N LEU A 135 -27.92 -17.70 14.15
CA LEU A 135 -26.52 -18.04 13.92
C LEU A 135 -26.31 -18.46 12.45
N ILE A 136 -25.34 -17.85 11.79
CA ILE A 136 -24.99 -18.14 10.39
C ILE A 136 -23.55 -18.66 10.37
N PHE A 137 -23.36 -19.88 9.85
CA PHE A 137 -22.05 -20.47 9.64
C PHE A 137 -21.66 -20.37 8.17
N VAL A 138 -20.56 -19.68 7.88
CA VAL A 138 -19.98 -19.61 6.54
C VAL A 138 -18.91 -20.69 6.43
N LEU A 139 -19.20 -21.76 5.67
CA LEU A 139 -18.31 -22.91 5.50
C LEU A 139 -17.53 -22.79 4.20
N SER A 140 -16.22 -23.04 4.23
CA SER A 140 -15.39 -23.22 3.03
C SER A 140 -15.56 -24.64 2.48
N GLN A 141 -15.30 -24.84 1.18
CA GLN A 141 -15.45 -26.13 0.51
C GLN A 141 -14.62 -27.26 1.13
N SER A 142 -13.47 -26.92 1.73
CA SER A 142 -12.55 -27.84 2.41
C SER A 142 -12.94 -28.19 3.84
N SER A 143 -14.05 -27.64 4.36
CA SER A 143 -14.58 -27.88 5.71
C SER A 143 -15.64 -29.00 5.75
N ARG A 144 -15.82 -29.73 4.63
CA ARG A 144 -16.67 -30.93 4.56
C ARG A 144 -15.86 -32.20 4.70
#